data_AF-A0A377C757-F1
#
_entry.id   AF-A0A377C757-F1
#
_cell.length_a   1.000
_cell.length_b   1.000
_cell.length_c   1.000
_cell.angle_alpha   90.00
_cell.angle_beta   90.00
_cell.angle_gamma   90.00
#
_symmetry.space_group_name_H-M   'P 1'
#
loop_
_entity.id
_entity.type
_entity.pdbx_description
1 polymer ?
#
loop_
_entity_poly.entity_id
_entity_poly.type
_entity_poly.pdbx_seq_one_letter_code
_entity_poly.pdbx_strand_id
1 'polypeptide(L)'
;MRPLCGRENGPACVENCPADALQLVTDVALSGMAKSRRLRTARQEHQPWHASTAAQEIPVMSKVEQMQATPARGEPDKLAIEARKTGF
;
A
#
# COMPACT_ATOMS: atom_id res chain seq x y z
N MET A 1 -26.39 14.31 -13.60
CA MET A 1 -26.76 14.06 -12.19
C MET A 1 -27.99 14.86 -11.83
N ARG A 2 -28.98 14.29 -11.13
CA ARG A 2 -30.15 15.04 -10.62
C ARG A 2 -29.69 15.83 -9.38
N PRO A 3 -29.86 17.17 -9.32
CA PRO A 3 -29.51 17.92 -8.12
C PRO A 3 -30.43 17.47 -6.99
N LEU A 4 -29.84 16.86 -5.96
CA LEU A 4 -30.54 16.61 -4.71
C LEU A 4 -30.66 17.95 -3.98
N CYS A 5 -31.89 18.47 -3.98
CA CYS A 5 -32.35 19.65 -3.26
C CYS A 5 -31.88 21.00 -3.84
N GLY A 6 -32.83 21.82 -4.28
CA GLY A 6 -32.65 23.17 -4.83
C GLY A 6 -32.20 24.21 -3.80
N ARG A 7 -31.10 23.93 -3.09
CA ARG A 7 -30.37 24.88 -2.27
C ARG A 7 -29.28 25.54 -3.11
N GLU A 8 -29.16 26.86 -3.03
CA GLU A 8 -28.13 27.62 -3.75
C GLU A 8 -26.70 27.22 -3.34
N ASN A 9 -26.53 26.79 -2.09
CA ASN A 9 -25.24 26.47 -1.48
C ASN A 9 -24.85 24.98 -1.58
N GLY A 10 -25.68 24.14 -2.22
CA GLY A 10 -25.42 22.71 -2.41
C GLY A 10 -26.05 21.80 -1.35
N PRO A 11 -25.59 20.55 -1.22
CA PRO A 11 -26.18 19.58 -0.32
C PRO A 11 -25.80 19.87 1.14
N ALA A 12 -26.77 19.72 2.03
CA ALA A 12 -26.63 20.01 3.46
C ALA A 12 -25.47 19.26 4.15
N CYS A 13 -25.05 18.11 3.63
CA CYS A 13 -23.94 17.34 4.19
C CYS A 13 -22.58 18.02 3.98
N VAL A 14 -22.38 18.71 2.86
CA VAL A 14 -21.15 19.47 2.59
C VAL A 14 -21.16 20.76 3.41
N GLU A 15 -22.29 21.48 3.41
CA GLU A 15 -22.46 22.73 4.19
C GLU A 15 -22.20 22.56 5.69
N ASN A 16 -22.68 21.46 6.28
CA ASN A 16 -22.59 21.21 7.72
C ASN A 16 -21.41 20.32 8.10
N CYS A 17 -20.40 20.16 7.24
CA CYS A 17 -19.26 19.29 7.54
C CYS A 17 -18.36 19.94 8.62
N PRO A 18 -18.31 19.41 9.85
CA PRO A 18 -17.60 20.05 10.96
C PRO A 18 -16.08 20.05 10.78
N ALA A 19 -15.57 19.12 9.97
CA ALA A 19 -14.14 18.93 9.73
C ALA A 19 -13.70 19.40 8.33
N ASP A 20 -14.59 20.03 7.57
CA ASP A 20 -14.35 20.43 6.16
C ASP A 20 -13.80 19.27 5.29
N ALA A 21 -14.23 18.06 5.59
CA ALA A 21 -13.76 16.83 4.94
C ALA A 21 -14.53 16.50 3.66
N LEU A 22 -15.72 17.09 3.49
CA LEU A 22 -16.61 16.82 2.38
C LEU A 22 -16.51 17.94 1.36
N GLN A 23 -16.28 17.58 0.09
CA GLN A 23 -16.23 18.53 -1.02
C GLN A 23 -17.13 18.08 -2.15
N LEU A 24 -17.73 19.05 -2.85
CA LEU A 24 -18.46 18.79 -4.08
C LEU A 24 -17.50 18.47 -5.20
N VAL A 25 -17.67 17.29 -5.79
CA VAL A 25 -16.87 16.82 -6.92
C VAL A 25 -17.64 17.04 -8.20
N THR A 26 -17.04 17.75 -9.15
CA THR A 26 -17.60 17.93 -10.50
C THR A 26 -17.46 16.64 -11.32
N ASP A 27 -18.33 16.45 -12.32
CA ASP A 27 -18.25 15.29 -13.22
C ASP A 27 -16.87 15.17 -13.90
N VAL A 28 -16.22 16.30 -14.19
CA VAL A 28 -14.87 16.36 -14.77
C VAL A 28 -13.83 15.85 -13.77
N ALA A 29 -13.87 16.31 -12.52
CA ALA A 29 -12.96 15.85 -11.47
C ALA A 29 -13.16 14.36 -11.18
N LEU A 30 -14.42 13.90 -11.14
CA LEU A 30 -14.76 12.49 -10.95
C LEU A 30 -14.21 11.61 -12.09
N SER A 31 -14.36 12.06 -13.33
CA SER A 31 -13.82 11.39 -14.52
C SER A 31 -12.28 11.33 -14.48
N GLY A 32 -11.63 12.41 -14.05
CA GLY A 32 -10.18 12.45 -13.85
C GLY A 32 -9.70 11.45 -12.79
N MET A 33 -10.38 11.38 -11.65
CA MET A 33 -10.08 10.39 -10.60
C MET A 33 -10.26 8.96 -11.09
N ALA A 34 -11.33 8.66 -11.83
CA ALA A 34 -11.57 7.34 -12.39
C ALA A 34 -10.46 6.93 -13.38
N LYS A 35 -10.04 7.83 -14.27
CA LYS A 35 -8.94 7.61 -15.20
C LYS A 35 -7.61 7.35 -14.47
N SER A 36 -7.31 8.16 -13.45
CA SER A 36 -6.10 8.02 -12.63
C SER A 36 -6.07 6.67 -11.89
N ARG A 37 -7.20 6.26 -11.30
CA ARG A 37 -7.31 4.94 -10.65
C ARG A 37 -7.05 3.80 -11.62
N ARG A 38 -7.70 3.79 -12.79
CA ARG A 38 -7.47 2.76 -13.83
C ARG A 38 -6.01 2.69 -14.27
N LEU A 39 -5.37 3.84 -14.50
CA LEU A 39 -3.96 3.90 -14.88
C LEU A 39 -3.05 3.35 -13.78
N ARG A 40 -3.33 3.65 -12.52
CA ARG A 40 -2.55 3.13 -11.38
C ARG A 40 -2.68 1.61 -11.28
N THR A 41 -3.89 1.07 -11.39
CA THR A 41 -4.13 -0.38 -11.40
C THR A 41 -3.39 -1.05 -12.54
N ALA A 42 -3.53 -0.55 -13.77
CA ALA A 42 -2.81 -1.09 -14.93
C ALA A 42 -1.28 -1.09 -14.73
N ARG A 43 -0.73 -0.04 -14.12
CA ARG A 43 0.69 0.04 -13.78
C ARG A 43 1.08 -0.97 -12.71
N GLN A 44 0.28 -1.13 -11.66
CA GLN A 44 0.54 -2.08 -10.57
C GLN A 44 0.46 -3.53 -11.05
N GLU A 45 -0.51 -3.86 -11.89
CA GLU A 45 -0.65 -5.19 -12.51
C GLU A 45 0.49 -5.50 -13.48
N HIS A 46 1.04 -4.48 -14.15
CA HIS A 46 2.25 -4.62 -14.98
C HIS A 46 3.54 -4.73 -14.17
N GLN A 47 3.57 -4.36 -12.89
CA GLN A 47 4.78 -4.51 -12.11
C GLN A 47 5.03 -5.99 -11.83
N PRO A 48 6.24 -6.52 -12.10
CA PRO A 48 6.62 -7.84 -11.64
C PRO A 48 6.40 -7.93 -10.12
N TRP A 49 5.86 -9.06 -9.65
CA TRP A 49 5.58 -9.32 -8.23
C TRP A 49 6.83 -9.22 -7.32
N HIS A 50 8.02 -9.18 -7.91
CA HIS A 50 9.32 -8.95 -7.25
C HIS A 50 9.86 -7.51 -7.34
N ALA A 51 9.21 -6.61 -8.08
CA ALA A 51 9.76 -5.27 -8.32
C ALA A 51 9.74 -4.36 -7.08
N SER A 52 9.04 -4.75 -6.00
CA SER A 52 8.96 -3.99 -4.75
C SER A 52 10.12 -4.27 -3.77
N THR A 53 10.92 -5.30 -3.99
CA THR A 53 12.23 -5.36 -3.38
C THR A 53 13.16 -4.60 -4.29
N ALA A 54 13.54 -3.38 -3.88
CA ALA A 54 14.73 -2.73 -4.39
C ALA A 54 15.76 -3.82 -4.64
N ALA A 55 16.19 -3.98 -5.89
CA ALA A 55 17.18 -4.94 -6.28
C ALA A 55 18.41 -4.67 -5.39
N GLN A 56 18.51 -5.39 -4.28
CA GLN A 56 19.79 -5.62 -3.66
C GLN A 56 20.56 -6.27 -4.79
N GLU A 57 21.61 -5.62 -5.26
CA GLU A 57 22.54 -6.20 -6.20
C GLU A 57 23.07 -7.46 -5.52
N ILE A 58 22.40 -8.59 -5.75
CA ILE A 58 22.81 -9.86 -5.20
C ILE A 58 24.12 -10.16 -5.93
N PRO A 59 25.25 -10.25 -5.22
CA PRO A 59 26.50 -10.65 -5.84
C PRO A 59 26.25 -11.94 -6.61
N VAL A 60 26.56 -11.95 -7.91
CA VAL A 60 26.39 -13.13 -8.76
C VAL A 60 27.48 -14.13 -8.36
N MET A 61 27.24 -14.83 -7.26
CA MET A 61 28.07 -15.92 -6.78
C MET A 61 27.52 -17.23 -7.33
N SER A 62 28.41 -18.16 -7.68
CA SER A 62 28.01 -19.52 -7.97
C SER A 62 27.35 -20.16 -6.73
N LYS A 63 26.50 -21.16 -6.95
CA LYS A 63 25.84 -21.87 -5.84
C LYS A 63 26.84 -22.46 -4.85
N VAL A 64 28.00 -22.89 -5.34
CA VAL A 64 29.08 -23.47 -4.52
C VAL A 64 29.71 -22.42 -3.61
N GLU A 65 30.04 -21.24 -4.14
CA GLU A 65 30.58 -20.13 -3.34
C GLU A 65 29.56 -19.67 -2.28
N GLN A 66 28.27 -19.63 -2.63
CA GLN A 66 27.21 -19.32 -1.67
C GLN A 66 27.18 -20.35 -0.52
N MET A 67 27.29 -21.65 -0.82
CA MET A 67 27.30 -22.70 0.20
C MET A 67 28.53 -22.63 1.10
N GLN A 68 29.70 -22.30 0.55
CA GLN A 68 30.93 -22.11 1.32
C GLN A 68 30.88 -20.88 2.22
N ALA A 69 30.25 -19.79 1.76
CA ALA A 69 30.08 -18.56 2.52
C ALA A 69 28.97 -18.64 3.58
N THR A 70 28.08 -19.63 3.51
CA THR A 70 26.99 -19.78 4.48
C THR A 70 27.55 -20.38 5.78
N PRO A 71 27.55 -19.64 6.90
CA PRO A 71 28.02 -20.17 8.16
C PRO A 71 27.14 -21.35 8.61
N ALA A 72 27.73 -22.28 9.37
CA ALA A 72 26.97 -23.37 9.97
C ALA A 72 25.83 -22.78 10.83
N ARG A 73 24.64 -23.38 10.71
CA ARG A 73 23.49 -22.98 11.52
C ARG A 73 23.85 -23.16 13.00
N GLY A 74 23.98 -22.04 13.71
CA GLY A 74 24.12 -22.05 15.17
C GLY A 74 22.85 -22.55 15.86
N GLU A 75 22.97 -22.85 17.15
CA GLU A 75 21.80 -23.15 17.99
C GLU A 75 20.86 -21.93 17.96
N PRO A 76 19.57 -22.10 17.64
CA PRO A 76 18.61 -21.01 17.70
C PRO A 76 18.63 -20.39 19.11
N ASP A 77 18.71 -19.07 19.21
CA ASP A 77 18.60 -18.40 20.50
C ASP A 77 17.18 -18.62 21.05
N LYS A 78 17.07 -19.54 22.01
CA LYS A 78 15.79 -19.92 22.60
C LYS A 78 15.43 -18.85 23.61
N LEU A 79 14.35 -18.12 23.34
CA LEU A 79 13.76 -17.21 24.32
C LEU A 79 13.62 -17.92 25.68
N ALA A 80 14.00 -17.21 26.74
CA ALA A 80 13.81 -17.65 28.11
C ALA A 80 12.33 -18.03 28.34
N ILE A 81 12.09 -19.04 29.18
CA ILE A 81 10.76 -19.62 29.39
C ILE A 81 9.72 -18.55 29.75
N GLU A 82 10.09 -17.56 30.57
CA GLU A 82 9.20 -16.47 30.96
C GLU A 82 8.83 -15.53 29.79
N ALA A 83 9.75 -15.28 28.85
CA ALA A 83 9.50 -14.45 27.67
C ALA A 83 8.59 -15.14 26.64
N ARG A 84 8.43 -16.47 26.70
CA ARG A 84 7.51 -17.21 25.81
C ARG A 84 6.05 -16.98 26.15
N LYS A 85 5.73 -16.58 27.39
CA LYS A 85 4.35 -16.42 27.87
C LYS A 85 3.70 -15.11 27.41
N THR A 86 4.49 -14.16 26.92
CA THR A 86 4.03 -12.80 26.58
C THR A 86 3.85 -12.56 25.08
N GLY A 87 4.13 -13.55 24.24
CA GLY A 87 3.93 -13.45 22.79
C GLY A 87 2.58 -14.03 22.37
N PHE A 88 1.55 -13.19 22.36
CA PHE A 88 0.31 -13.40 21.59
C PHE A 88 0.07 -12.19 20.71
#